data_AF-A0A6B0UQY8-F1
#
_entry.id   AF-A0A6B0UQY8-F1
#
_cell.length_a   1.000
_cell.length_b   1.000
_cell.length_c   1.000
_cell.angle_alpha   90.00
_cell.angle_beta   90.00
_cell.angle_gamma   90.00
#
_symmetry.space_group_name_H-M   'P 1'
#
loop_
_entity.id
_entity.type
_entity.pdbx_description
1 polymer ?
#
loop_
_entity_poly.entity_id
_entity_poly.type
_entity_poly.pdbx_seq_one_letter_code
_entity_poly.pdbx_strand_id
1 'polypeptide(L)'
;MAMYYNTVIAWAVYYLVASLASELPWTRCDNPWNTATCLTLAERANASNDSTSPAQEYFERQVLQIHLSGGIDQIGGVRWPLALCLFAVFVLVYFSLWKGVRSTGKAVWVTATMPYVVLLILLLRGVTL
;
A
#
# COMPACT_ATOMS: atom_id res chain seq x y z
N MET A 1 -1.27 -5.31 18.95
CA MET A 1 -0.20 -4.54 18.27
C MET A 1 0.40 -5.27 17.08
N ALA A 2 1.01 -6.45 17.24
CA ALA A 2 1.68 -7.16 16.14
C ALA A 2 0.81 -7.40 14.90
N MET A 3 -0.45 -7.81 15.07
CA MET A 3 -1.36 -8.05 13.95
C MET A 3 -1.68 -6.78 13.15
N TYR A 4 -1.98 -5.67 13.82
CA TYR A 4 -2.27 -4.38 13.17
C TYR A 4 -1.06 -3.84 12.39
N TYR A 5 0.14 -3.88 12.97
CA TYR A 5 1.36 -3.42 12.28
C TYR A 5 1.67 -4.30 11.06
N ASN A 6 1.55 -5.63 11.21
CA ASN A 6 1.78 -6.55 10.10
C ASN A 6 0.76 -6.36 8.96
N THR A 7 -0.49 -5.99 9.26
CA THR A 7 -1.47 -5.65 8.20
C THR A 7 -1.10 -4.40 7.42
N VAL A 8 -0.59 -3.35 8.09
CA VAL A 8 -0.12 -2.14 7.40
C VAL A 8 1.11 -2.43 6.54
N ILE A 9 2.04 -3.24 7.04
CA ILE A 9 3.21 -3.68 6.27
C ILE A 9 2.77 -4.55 5.07
N ALA A 10 1.76 -5.41 5.23
CA ALA A 10 1.22 -6.20 4.13
C ALA A 10 0.62 -5.32 3.02
N TRP A 11 -0.05 -4.22 3.36
CA TRP A 11 -0.48 -3.21 2.39
C TRP A 11 0.73 -2.62 1.66
N ALA A 12 1.78 -2.20 2.38
CA ALA A 12 2.99 -1.67 1.77
C ALA A 12 3.68 -2.68 0.83
N VAL A 13 3.76 -3.96 1.20
CA VAL A 13 4.28 -5.03 0.34
C VAL A 13 3.41 -5.22 -0.90
N TYR A 14 2.08 -5.17 -0.76
CA TYR A 14 1.16 -5.23 -1.90
C TYR A 14 1.41 -4.06 -2.87
N TYR A 15 1.55 -2.84 -2.36
CA TYR A 15 1.90 -1.66 -3.17
C TYR A 15 3.30 -1.78 -3.80
N LEU A 16 4.28 -2.35 -3.09
CA LEU A 16 5.62 -2.58 -3.61
C LEU A 16 5.57 -3.52 -4.83
N VAL A 17 4.84 -4.63 -4.73
CA VAL A 17 4.66 -5.56 -5.86
C VAL A 17 3.90 -4.90 -7.01
N ALA A 18 2.82 -4.17 -6.70
CA ALA A 18 2.04 -3.45 -7.72
C ALA A 18 2.86 -2.34 -8.42
N SER A 19 3.87 -1.78 -7.75
CA SER A 19 4.76 -0.75 -8.31
C SER A 19 5.76 -1.28 -9.35
N LEU A 20 5.89 -2.60 -9.49
CA LEU A 20 6.73 -3.23 -10.52
C LEU A 20 6.09 -3.20 -11.92
N ALA A 21 4.82 -2.81 -12.01
CA ALA A 21 4.15 -2.61 -13.29
C ALA A 21 4.75 -1.42 -14.05
N SER A 22 4.75 -1.49 -15.38
CA SER A 22 5.26 -0.41 -16.25
C SER A 22 4.49 0.89 -16.08
N GLU A 23 3.20 0.80 -15.76
CA GLU A 23 2.34 1.92 -15.44
C GLU A 23 1.66 1.66 -14.09
N LEU A 24 1.67 2.67 -13.22
CA LEU A 24 1.19 2.52 -11.86
C LEU A 24 -0.36 2.50 -11.87
N PRO A 25 -1.01 1.50 -11.26
CA PRO A 25 -2.46 1.29 -11.39
C PRO A 25 -3.30 2.41 -10.75
N TRP A 26 -2.72 3.16 -9.80
CA TRP A 26 -3.36 4.31 -9.14
C TRP A 26 -3.19 5.65 -9.90
N THR A 27 -2.69 5.63 -11.13
CA THR A 27 -2.55 6.84 -11.96
C THR A 27 -3.73 7.08 -12.90
N ARG A 28 -4.54 6.05 -13.18
CA ARG A 28 -5.62 6.09 -14.17
C ARG A 28 -6.98 5.76 -13.56
N CYS A 29 -8.02 6.33 -14.16
CA CYS A 29 -9.41 6.01 -13.82
C CYS A 29 -10.01 4.87 -14.67
N ASP A 30 -9.31 4.39 -15.69
CA ASP A 30 -9.77 3.29 -16.56
C ASP A 30 -9.42 1.91 -15.98
N ASN A 31 -10.07 1.54 -14.87
CA ASN A 31 -9.87 0.25 -14.22
C ASN A 31 -11.22 -0.32 -13.74
N PRO A 32 -11.35 -1.66 -13.62
CA PRO A 32 -12.63 -2.30 -13.27
C PRO A 32 -13.13 -1.99 -11.85
N TRP A 33 -12.27 -1.48 -10.97
CA TRP A 33 -12.64 -1.09 -9.61
C TRP A 33 -13.09 0.37 -9.49
N ASN A 34 -12.88 1.20 -10.52
CA ASN A 34 -13.16 2.63 -10.44
C ASN A 34 -14.64 2.97 -10.65
N THR A 35 -15.05 4.12 -10.13
CA THR A 35 -16.39 4.69 -10.31
C THR A 35 -16.44 5.70 -11.46
N ALA A 36 -17.66 6.08 -11.82
CA ALA A 36 -17.92 7.24 -12.69
C ALA A 36 -17.46 8.58 -12.07
N THR A 37 -17.20 8.64 -10.77
CA THR A 37 -16.72 9.85 -10.07
C THR A 37 -15.19 9.94 -10.00
N CYS A 38 -14.48 8.91 -10.46
CA CYS A 38 -13.02 8.90 -10.53
C CYS A 38 -12.55 9.90 -11.58
N LEU A 39 -11.74 10.88 -11.18
CA LEU A 39 -11.11 11.82 -12.10
C LEU A 39 -9.61 11.93 -11.83
N THR A 40 -8.82 11.93 -12.89
CA THR A 40 -7.39 12.22 -12.80
C THR A 40 -7.15 13.69 -12.47
N LEU A 41 -5.94 14.03 -12.04
CA LEU A 41 -5.60 15.40 -11.66
C LEU A 41 -5.78 16.40 -12.83
N ALA A 42 -5.58 15.94 -14.07
CA ALA A 42 -5.80 16.73 -15.27
C ALA A 42 -7.28 17.00 -15.55
N GLU A 43 -8.15 16.01 -15.30
CA GLU A 43 -9.59 16.11 -15.55
C GLU A 43 -10.32 16.88 -14.45
N ARG A 44 -9.81 16.82 -13.22
CA ARG A 44 -10.38 17.52 -12.05
C ARG A 44 -10.40 19.04 -12.21
N ALA A 45 -9.54 19.62 -13.05
CA ALA A 45 -9.53 21.04 -13.36
C ALA A 45 -10.84 21.55 -13.99
N ASN A 46 -11.63 20.66 -14.61
CA ASN A 46 -12.90 20.97 -15.28
C ASN A 46 -14.14 20.38 -14.58
N ALA A 47 -14.02 19.85 -13.35
CA ALA A 47 -15.04 19.00 -12.75
C ALA A 47 -15.51 19.41 -11.34
N SER A 48 -16.63 18.81 -10.93
CA SER A 48 -17.41 19.08 -9.70
C SER A 48 -16.73 18.66 -8.40
N ASN A 49 -17.15 19.28 -7.28
CA ASN A 49 -16.62 19.07 -5.92
C ASN A 49 -16.66 17.62 -5.40
N ASP A 50 -17.51 16.74 -5.95
CA ASP A 50 -17.70 15.35 -5.52
C ASP A 50 -16.80 14.32 -6.24
N SER A 51 -15.77 14.76 -6.94
CA SER A 51 -14.83 13.88 -7.64
C SER A 51 -13.87 13.14 -6.69
N THR A 52 -13.61 11.86 -6.93
CA THR A 52 -12.63 11.05 -6.20
C THR A 52 -11.35 10.87 -7.02
N SER A 53 -10.19 10.77 -6.34
CA SER A 53 -8.90 10.57 -7.04
C SER A 53 -8.66 9.08 -7.34
N PRO A 54 -7.95 8.73 -8.43
CA PRO A 54 -7.65 7.34 -8.77
C PRO A 54 -6.83 6.62 -7.69
N ALA A 55 -5.99 7.36 -6.94
CA ALA A 55 -5.24 6.79 -5.83
C ALA A 55 -6.13 6.44 -4.62
N GLN A 56 -7.13 7.26 -4.33
CA GLN A 56 -8.10 6.98 -3.28
C GLN A 56 -8.99 5.78 -3.65
N GLU A 57 -9.53 5.76 -4.87
CA GLU A 57 -10.33 4.65 -5.38
C GLU A 57 -9.53 3.34 -5.40
N TYR A 58 -8.27 3.37 -5.80
CA TYR A 58 -7.40 2.20 -5.74
C TYR A 58 -7.24 1.67 -4.30
N PHE A 59 -7.03 2.54 -3.31
CA PHE A 59 -6.90 2.10 -1.92
C PHE A 59 -8.22 1.55 -1.37
N GLU A 60 -9.31 2.29 -1.50
CA GLU A 60 -10.60 1.95 -0.88
C GLU A 60 -11.27 0.76 -1.58
N ARG A 61 -11.22 0.71 -2.92
CA ARG A 61 -11.93 -0.30 -3.70
C ARG A 61 -11.08 -1.49 -4.09
N GLN A 62 -9.83 -1.27 -4.48
CA GLN A 62 -8.99 -2.36 -4.93
C GLN A 62 -8.20 -2.99 -3.79
N VAL A 63 -7.52 -2.20 -2.95
CA VAL A 63 -6.73 -2.75 -1.84
C VAL A 63 -7.65 -3.21 -0.72
N LEU A 64 -8.41 -2.30 -0.10
CA LEU A 64 -9.21 -2.60 1.08
C LEU A 64 -10.53 -3.29 0.77
N GLN A 65 -11.13 -3.05 -0.41
CA GLN A 65 -12.50 -3.47 -0.73
C GLN A 65 -13.56 -3.04 0.30
N ILE A 66 -13.37 -1.86 0.90
CA ILE A 66 -14.23 -1.42 2.01
C ILE A 66 -15.67 -1.14 1.55
N HIS A 67 -15.87 -0.83 0.27
CA HIS A 67 -17.19 -0.61 -0.34
C HIS A 67 -18.11 -1.85 -0.34
N LEU A 68 -17.57 -3.06 -0.14
CA LEU A 68 -18.39 -4.27 0.01
C LEU A 68 -18.92 -4.44 1.44
N SER A 69 -18.38 -3.68 2.39
CA SER A 69 -18.78 -3.74 3.79
C SER A 69 -19.88 -2.71 4.07
N GLY A 70 -20.98 -3.16 4.69
CA GLY A 70 -22.07 -2.28 5.13
C GLY A 70 -21.75 -1.48 6.40
N GLY A 71 -20.57 -1.69 7.00
CA GLY A 71 -20.15 -1.00 8.23
C GLY A 71 -19.23 -1.86 9.09
N ILE A 72 -19.04 -1.43 10.34
CA ILE A 72 -18.14 -2.13 11.29
C ILE A 72 -18.76 -3.47 11.74
N ASP A 73 -20.10 -3.54 11.78
CA ASP A 73 -20.85 -4.73 12.19
C ASP A 73 -20.86 -5.83 11.12
N GLN A 74 -20.57 -5.49 9.86
CA GLN A 74 -20.57 -6.41 8.72
C GLN A 74 -19.20 -6.45 8.06
N ILE A 75 -18.20 -6.93 8.80
CA ILE A 75 -16.87 -7.19 8.25
C ILE A 75 -17.01 -8.16 7.05
N GLY A 76 -16.74 -7.64 5.84
CA GLY A 76 -16.85 -8.39 4.59
C GLY A 76 -15.86 -9.57 4.49
N GLY A 77 -15.73 -10.13 3.28
CA GLY A 77 -14.83 -11.27 3.03
C GLY A 77 -13.34 -10.95 3.13
N VAL A 78 -12.51 -11.98 3.34
CA VAL A 78 -11.05 -11.84 3.35
C VAL A 78 -10.51 -11.75 1.93
N ARG A 79 -9.74 -10.70 1.65
CA ARG A 79 -9.01 -10.51 0.40
C ARG A 79 -7.80 -11.47 0.31
N TRP A 80 -7.89 -12.47 -0.56
CA TRP A 80 -6.82 -13.46 -0.77
C TRP A 80 -5.43 -12.88 -1.10
N PRO A 81 -5.28 -11.87 -1.98
CA PRO A 81 -3.95 -11.30 -2.26
C PRO A 81 -3.32 -10.67 -1.00
N LEU A 82 -4.13 -9.98 -0.20
CA LEU A 82 -3.70 -9.39 1.06
C LEU A 82 -3.36 -10.45 2.10
N ALA A 83 -4.12 -11.54 2.17
CA ALA A 83 -3.83 -12.67 3.05
C ALA A 83 -2.47 -13.31 2.71
N LEU A 84 -2.15 -13.44 1.41
CA LEU A 84 -0.84 -13.93 0.96
C LEU A 84 0.28 -12.95 1.31
N CYS A 85 0.10 -11.65 1.07
CA CYS A 85 1.07 -10.62 1.48
C CYS A 85 1.30 -10.65 3.00
N LEU A 86 0.24 -10.80 3.79
CA LEU A 86 0.33 -10.90 5.25
C LEU A 86 1.11 -12.15 5.67
N PHE A 87 0.82 -13.30 5.07
CA PHE A 87 1.57 -14.53 5.31
C PHE A 87 3.07 -14.37 4.98
N ALA A 88 3.40 -13.74 3.86
CA ALA A 88 4.78 -13.44 3.49
C ALA A 88 5.48 -12.54 4.54
N VAL A 89 4.80 -11.51 5.05
CA VAL A 89 5.32 -10.65 6.12
C VAL A 89 5.61 -11.48 7.39
N PHE A 90 4.70 -12.36 7.80
CA PHE A 90 4.92 -13.23 8.95
C PHE A 90 6.12 -14.16 8.76
N VAL A 91 6.28 -14.74 7.57
CA VAL A 91 7.44 -15.58 7.22
C VAL A 91 8.75 -14.79 7.29
N LEU A 92 8.78 -13.57 6.75
CA LEU A 92 9.95 -12.68 6.81
C LEU A 92 10.32 -12.32 8.25
N VAL A 93 9.34 -11.92 9.05
CA VAL A 93 9.55 -11.61 10.48
C VAL A 93 10.04 -12.84 11.23
N TYR A 94 9.44 -14.00 10.99
CA TYR A 94 9.85 -15.25 11.61
C TYR A 94 11.31 -15.59 11.29
N PHE A 95 11.74 -15.52 10.02
CA PHE A 95 13.14 -15.75 9.65
C PHE A 95 14.09 -14.70 10.24
N SER A 96 13.66 -13.45 10.38
CA SER A 96 14.47 -12.40 11.01
C SER A 96 14.72 -12.63 12.51
N LEU A 97 13.84 -13.40 13.16
CA LEU A 97 13.89 -13.69 14.59
C LEU A 97 14.44 -15.10 14.91
N TRP A 98 14.27 -16.09 14.02
CA TRP A 98 14.60 -17.49 14.28
C TRP A 98 16.05 -17.65 14.80
N LYS A 99 17.03 -17.05 14.14
CA LYS A 99 18.46 -17.18 14.54
C LYS A 99 18.85 -16.36 15.78
N GLY A 100 17.90 -15.70 16.43
CA GLY A 100 18.10 -14.88 17.61
C GLY A 100 18.74 -13.51 17.34
N VAL A 101 19.11 -12.83 18.42
CA VAL A 101 19.55 -11.42 18.46
C VAL A 101 20.73 -11.09 17.53
N ARG A 102 21.60 -12.07 17.25
CA ARG A 102 22.74 -11.88 16.34
C ARG A 102 22.31 -11.79 14.87
N SER A 103 21.23 -12.45 14.48
CA SER A 103 20.65 -12.35 13.13
C SER A 103 19.72 -11.15 13.01
N THR A 104 18.91 -10.89 14.03
CA THR A 104 18.07 -9.69 14.10
C THR A 104 18.91 -8.43 14.01
N GLY A 105 20.07 -8.37 14.69
CA GLY A 105 20.99 -7.24 14.61
C GLY A 105 21.43 -6.92 13.17
N LYS A 106 21.72 -7.93 12.34
CA LYS A 106 22.08 -7.73 10.93
C LYS A 106 20.91 -7.22 10.09
N ALA A 107 19.71 -7.73 10.32
CA ALA A 107 18.51 -7.26 9.62
C ALA A 107 18.21 -5.80 9.98
N VAL A 108 18.37 -5.42 11.25
CA VAL A 108 18.16 -4.06 11.74
C VAL A 108 19.09 -3.06 11.06
N TRP A 109 20.35 -3.40 10.79
CA TRP A 109 21.25 -2.52 10.03
C TRP A 109 20.67 -2.12 8.67
N VAL A 110 19.98 -3.03 7.99
CA VAL A 110 19.33 -2.73 6.70
C VAL A 110 18.02 -1.97 6.92
N THR A 111 17.14 -2.47 7.79
CA THR A 111 15.80 -1.88 7.97
C THR A 111 15.83 -0.51 8.65
N ALA A 112 16.87 -0.20 9.44
CA ALA A 112 17.03 1.10 10.08
C ALA A 112 17.68 2.13 9.14
N THR A 113 18.54 1.72 8.20
CA THR A 113 19.25 2.65 7.30
C THR A 113 18.46 2.99 6.04
N MET A 114 17.75 2.02 5.47
CA MET A 114 16.93 2.19 4.25
C MET A 114 15.98 3.41 4.31
N PRO A 115 15.20 3.64 5.38
CA PRO A 115 14.31 4.80 5.47
C PRO A 115 15.03 6.14 5.30
N TYR A 116 16.22 6.30 5.87
CA TYR A 116 17.00 7.54 5.72
C TYR A 116 17.45 7.77 4.27
N VAL A 117 17.85 6.70 3.58
CA VAL A 117 18.23 6.78 2.15
C VAL A 117 17.02 7.18 1.30
N VAL A 118 15.85 6.56 1.53
CA VAL A 118 14.61 6.89 0.81
C VAL A 118 14.19 8.34 1.08
N LEU A 119 14.22 8.78 2.33
CA LEU A 119 13.90 10.16 2.70
C LEU A 119 14.84 11.17 2.02
N LEU A 120 16.14 10.86 1.93
CA LEU A 120 17.10 11.71 1.23
C LEU A 120 16.77 11.81 -0.27
N ILE A 121 16.46 10.69 -0.93
CA ILE A 121 16.09 10.68 -2.36
C ILE A 121 14.79 11.48 -2.59
N LEU A 122 13.78 11.27 -1.74
CA LEU A 122 12.52 12.00 -1.82
C LEU A 122 12.70 13.49 -1.57
N LEU A 123 13.59 13.88 -0.63
CA LEU A 123 13.92 15.27 -0.37
C LEU A 123 14.59 15.92 -1.59
N LEU A 124 15.62 15.28 -2.15
CA LEU A 124 16.30 15.80 -3.34
C LEU A 124 15.31 15.97 -4.50
N ARG A 125 14.49 14.95 -4.76
CA ARG A 125 13.44 15.03 -5.79
C ARG A 125 12.44 16.15 -5.51
N GLY A 126 11.98 16.29 -4.27
CA GLY A 126 11.01 17.31 -3.87
C GLY A 126 11.56 18.74 -3.96
N VAL A 127 12.87 18.95 -3.80
CA VAL A 127 13.51 20.26 -3.98
C VAL A 127 13.73 20.59 -5.47
N THR A 128 13.90 19.57 -6.32
CA THR A 128 14.10 19.76 -7.77
C THR A 128 12.83 19.93 -8.59
N LEU A 129 11.66 19.67 -8.00
CA LEU A 129 10.35 19.67 -8.65
C LEU A 129 9.60 20.97 -8.36
#